data_AF-A0A0C9YT80-F1
#
_entry.id   AF-A0A0C9YT80-F1
#
_cell.length_a   1.000
_cell.length_b   1.000
_cell.length_c   1.000
_cell.angle_alpha   90.00
_cell.angle_beta   90.00
_cell.angle_gamma   90.00
#
_symmetry.space_group_name_H-M   'P 1'
#
loop_
_entity.id
_entity.type
_entity.pdbx_description
1 polymer ?
#
loop_
_entity_poly.entity_id
_entity_poly.type
_entity_poly.pdbx_seq_one_letter_code
_entity_poly.pdbx_strand_id
1 'polypeptide(L)' 'PPDTTVSYRVLLPRLTTLFVSDVPGYRVRRFVHERQWVGVPLRMVFVEEDTYVAPEDESWLKENLEKFDYFEGSDDEDE' A
#
# COMPACT_ATOMS: atom_id res chain seq x y z
N PRO A 1 19.59 1.62 19.29
CA PRO A 1 18.90 2.88 18.92
C PRO A 1 18.90 3.09 17.40
N PRO A 2 17.79 3.47 16.77
CA PRO A 2 17.80 3.85 15.36
C PRO A 2 18.62 5.13 15.18
N ASP A 3 19.40 5.16 14.10
CA ASP A 3 20.23 6.29 13.67
C ASP A 3 19.34 7.50 13.31
N THR A 4 19.54 8.62 13.99
CA THR A 4 18.72 9.85 13.87
C THR A 4 19.28 10.86 12.87
N THR A 5 20.32 10.52 12.10
CA THR A 5 21.05 11.48 11.26
C THR A 5 20.53 11.67 9.84
N VAL A 6 19.53 10.88 9.41
CA VAL A 6 18.86 11.09 8.12
C VAL A 6 17.44 11.61 8.37
N SER A 7 17.22 12.89 8.10
CA SER A 7 15.86 13.43 7.92
C SER A 7 15.30 12.84 6.63
N TYR A 8 14.78 11.61 6.70
CA TYR A 8 13.98 11.04 5.63
C TYR A 8 12.73 11.91 5.53
N ARG A 9 12.74 12.87 4.60
CA ARG A 9 11.51 13.57 4.20
C ARG A 9 10.57 12.51 3.67
N VAL A 10 9.60 12.12 4.50
CA VAL A 10 8.51 11.24 4.10
C VAL A 10 7.84 11.88 2.89
N LEU A 11 7.92 11.20 1.75
CA LEU A 11 7.23 11.64 0.55
C LEU A 11 5.73 11.44 0.73
N LEU A 12 4.96 12.44 0.30
CA LEU A 12 3.50 12.42 0.37
C LEU A 12 3.01 12.15 1.81
N PRO A 13 3.35 13.01 2.79
CA PRO A 13 3.01 12.80 4.19
C PRO A 13 1.49 12.85 4.45
N ARG A 14 0.72 13.36 3.48
CA ARG A 14 -0.75 13.41 3.51
C ARG A 14 -1.41 12.35 2.63
N LEU A 15 -0.65 11.42 2.06
CA LEU A 15 -1.22 10.31 1.30
C LEU A 15 -2.00 9.41 2.25
N THR A 16 -3.30 9.26 1.99
CA THR A 16 -4.21 8.41 2.77
C THR A 16 -4.73 7.23 1.96
N THR A 17 -4.74 7.34 0.64
CA THR A 17 -5.33 6.36 -0.27
C THR A 17 -4.32 6.08 -1.38
N LEU A 18 -4.06 4.80 -1.63
CA LEU A 18 -3.11 4.34 -2.64
C LEU A 18 -3.81 3.34 -3.58
N PHE A 19 -3.63 3.52 -4.88
CA PHE A 19 -4.00 2.55 -5.91
C PHE A 19 -2.70 2.04 -6.54
N VAL A 20 -2.58 0.72 -6.72
CA VAL A 20 -1.39 0.09 -7.32
C VAL A 20 -1.77 -1.05 -8.26
N SER A 21 -1.09 -1.08 -9.40
CA SER A 21 -1.11 -2.16 -10.40
C SER A 21 0.27 -2.81 -10.48
N ASP A 22 0.32 -4.11 -10.74
CA ASP A 22 1.55 -4.90 -10.89
C ASP A 22 2.55 -4.78 -9.70
N VAL A 23 2.02 -4.66 -8.48
CA VAL A 23 2.83 -4.60 -7.25
C VAL A 23 2.55 -5.82 -6.37
N PRO A 24 3.54 -6.71 -6.16
CA PRO A 24 3.37 -7.88 -5.31
C PRO A 24 2.89 -7.54 -3.90
N GLY A 25 1.96 -8.33 -3.36
CA GLY A 25 1.34 -8.12 -2.04
C GLY A 25 2.32 -7.84 -0.90
N TYR A 26 3.43 -8.58 -0.83
CA TYR A 26 4.45 -8.39 0.22
C TYR A 26 5.08 -6.99 0.20
N ARG A 27 5.18 -6.34 -0.98
CA ARG A 27 5.67 -4.96 -1.11
C ARG A 27 4.64 -3.96 -0.63
N VAL A 28 3.37 -4.19 -0.95
CA VAL A 28 2.24 -3.37 -0.47
C VAL A 28 2.20 -3.40 1.06
N ARG A 29 2.24 -4.60 1.66
CA ARG A 29 2.32 -4.80 3.12
C ARG A 29 3.50 -4.06 3.73
N ARG A 30 4.70 -4.23 3.17
CA ARG A 30 5.91 -3.56 3.67
C ARG A 30 5.75 -2.03 3.65
N PHE A 31 5.20 -1.48 2.57
CA PHE A 31 4.98 -0.04 2.43
C PHE A 31 3.99 0.48 3.48
N VAL A 32 2.86 -0.22 3.70
CA VAL A 32 1.88 0.12 4.74
C VAL A 32 2.53 0.12 6.13
N HIS A 33 3.30 -0.93 6.45
CA HIS A 33 4.00 -1.06 7.73
C HIS A 33 5.02 0.07 7.95
N GLU A 34 5.87 0.35 6.96
CA GLU A 34 6.88 1.43 7.07
C GLU A 34 6.22 2.79 7.28
N ARG A 35 5.10 3.08 6.61
CA ARG A 35 4.32 4.32 6.80
C ARG A 35 3.69 4.43 8.18
N GLN A 36 3.14 3.33 8.72
CA GLN A 36 2.65 3.28 10.09
C GLN A 36 3.79 3.54 11.10
N TRP A 37 4.95 2.92 10.88
CA TRP A 37 6.11 3.04 11.77
C TRP A 37 6.64 4.47 11.87
N VAL A 38 6.60 5.25 10.78
CA VAL A 38 6.99 6.68 10.79
C VAL A 38 5.84 7.65 11.13
N GLY A 39 4.66 7.15 11.50
CA GLY A 39 3.52 7.97 11.94
C GLY A 39 2.73 8.66 10.83
N VAL A 40 2.81 8.18 9.58
CA VAL A 40 2.03 8.69 8.43
C VAL A 40 1.21 7.57 7.75
N PRO A 41 0.30 6.91 8.48
CA PRO A 41 -0.37 5.70 8.01
C PRO A 41 -1.24 5.97 6.76
N LEU A 42 -1.34 4.94 5.90
CA LEU A 42 -2.40 4.89 4.89
C LEU A 42 -3.71 4.47 5.56
N ARG A 43 -4.82 4.99 5.05
CA ARG A 43 -6.16 4.56 5.43
C ARG A 43 -6.66 3.47 4.49
N MET A 44 -6.39 3.61 3.20
CA MET A 44 -6.95 2.75 2.16
C MET A 44 -5.88 2.34 1.14
N VAL A 45 -5.93 1.09 0.72
CA VAL A 45 -5.14 0.58 -0.41
C VAL A 45 -6.04 -0.21 -1.35
N PHE A 46 -5.89 0.04 -2.64
CA PHE A 46 -6.56 -0.68 -3.71
C PHE A 46 -5.50 -1.32 -4.59
N VAL A 47 -5.64 -2.62 -4.84
CA VAL A 47 -4.75 -3.40 -5.70
C VAL A 47 -5.51 -3.82 -6.94
N GLU A 48 -4.89 -3.78 -8.10
CA GLU A 48 -5.50 -4.26 -9.33
C GLU A 48 -5.85 -5.76 -9.22
N GLU A 49 -7.02 -6.16 -9.70
CA GLU A 49 -7.52 -7.53 -9.53
C GLU A 49 -6.63 -8.62 -10.13
N ASP A 50 -5.90 -8.30 -11.20
CA ASP A 50 -4.94 -9.21 -11.85
C ASP A 50 -3.62 -9.36 -11.07
N THR A 51 -3.40 -8.52 -10.06
CA THR A 51 -2.19 -8.57 -9.24
C THR A 51 -2.31 -9.63 -8.15
N TYR A 52 -1.41 -10.61 -8.15
CA TYR A 52 -1.38 -11.65 -7.12
C TYR A 52 -0.98 -11.09 -5.74
N VAL A 53 -1.86 -11.30 -4.76
CA VAL A 53 -1.63 -11.05 -3.34
C VAL A 53 -1.74 -12.38 -2.58
N ALA A 54 -0.69 -12.74 -1.84
CA ALA A 54 -0.71 -13.96 -1.03
C ALA A 54 -1.77 -13.86 0.09
N PRO A 55 -2.47 -14.94 0.46
CA PRO A 55 -3.51 -14.90 1.49
C PRO A 55 -3.06 -14.31 2.83
N GLU A 56 -1.81 -14.56 3.22
CA GLU A 56 -1.27 -14.02 4.48
C GLU A 56 -1.09 -12.50 4.42
N ASP A 57 -0.68 -11.97 3.27
CA ASP A 57 -0.52 -10.53 3.07
C ASP A 57 -1.88 -9.84 2.96
N GLU A 58 -2.84 -10.45 2.26
CA GLU A 58 -4.22 -9.95 2.18
C GLU A 58 -4.88 -9.88 3.57
N SER A 59 -4.77 -10.94 4.37
CA SER A 59 -5.30 -10.95 5.75
C SER A 59 -4.67 -9.84 6.58
N TRP A 60 -3.34 -9.70 6.49
CA TRP A 60 -2.62 -8.65 7.21
C TRP A 60 -3.06 -7.25 6.77
N LEU A 61 -3.22 -7.00 5.47
CA LEU A 61 -3.64 -5.72 4.92
C LEU A 61 -5.05 -5.34 5.38
N LYS A 62 -5.98 -6.30 5.40
CA LYS A 62 -7.36 -6.11 5.91
C LYS A 62 -7.41 -5.76 7.39
N GLU A 63 -6.47 -6.28 8.20
CA GLU A 63 -6.38 -5.97 9.63
C GLU A 63 -5.74 -4.60 9.92
N ASN A 64 -4.92 -4.09 8.99
CA ASN A 64 -4.06 -2.91 9.21
C ASN A 64 -4.50 -1.65 8.45
N LEU A 65 -5.52 -1.75 7.61
CA LEU A 65 -6.10 -0.65 6.84
C LEU A 65 -7.58 -0.48 7.20
N GLU A 66 -8.11 0.73 7.04
CA GLU A 66 -9.56 0.95 7.11
C GLU A 66 -10.27 0.28 5.92
N LYS A 67 -9.59 0.26 4.77
CA LYS A 67 -10.07 -0.44 3.57
C LYS A 67 -8.91 -1.04 2.78
N PHE A 68 -9.02 -2.33 2.48
CA PHE A 68 -8.24 -3.02 1.47
C PHE A 68 -9.23 -3.68 0.50
N ASP A 69 -9.07 -3.42 -0.80
CA ASP A 69 -10.00 -3.88 -1.82
C ASP A 69 -9.29 -3.99 -3.17
N TYR A 70 -9.96 -4.62 -4.14
CA TYR A 70 -9.46 -4.73 -5.50
C TYR A 70 -10.12 -3.68 -6.40
N PHE A 71 -9.44 -3.27 -7.47
CA PHE A 71 -10.01 -2.43 -8.52
C PHE A 71 -9.78 -3.05 -9.90
N GLU A 72 -10.72 -2.83 -10.81
CA GLU A 72 -10.59 -3.18 -12.22
C GLU A 72 -9.53 -2.26 -12.84
N GLY A 73 -8.49 -2.86 -13.42
CA GLY A 73 -7.43 -2.12 -14.10
C GLY A 73 -8.01 -1.29 -15.24
N SER A 74 -7.33 -0.21 -15.61
CA SER A 74 -7.66 0.48 -16.86
C SER A 74 -7.14 -0.36 -18.01
N ASP A 75 -7.91 -1.35 -18.46
CA ASP A 75 -7.76 -1.81 -19.83
C ASP A 75 -8.17 -0.60 -20.68
N ASP A 76 -7.18 0.04 -21.33
CA ASP A 76 -7.47 1.03 -22.37
C ASP A 76 -8.22 0.24 -23.46
N GLU A 77 -9.55 0.21 -23.36
CA GLU A 77 -10.44 -0.19 -24.44
C GLU A 77 -10.18 0.80 -25.59
N ASP A 78 -9.16 0.51 -26.39
CA ASP A 78 -8.96 1.10 -27.72
C ASP A 78 -10.19 0.72 -28.56
N GLU A 79 -11.15 1.64 -28.64
CA GLU A 79 -12.24 1.67 -29.61
C GLU A 79 -11.71 1.70 -31.06
#